data_AF-A0A150V7I6-F1
#
_entry.id   AF-A0A150V7I6-F1
#
_cell.length_a   1.000
_cell.length_b   1.000
_cell.length_c   1.000
_cell.angle_alpha   90.00
_cell.angle_beta   90.00
_cell.angle_gamma   90.00
#
_symmetry.space_group_name_H-M   'P 1'
#
loop_
_entity.id
_entity.type
_entity.pdbx_description
1 polymer ?
#
loop_
_entity_poly.entity_id
_entity_poly.type
_entity_poly.pdbx_seq_one_letter_code
_entity_poly.pdbx_strand_id
1 'polypeptide(L)'
;GWPSKSNWETFDDMWYRYRNSNYENMAGSCSWMSVADDSSTELSELKSAIKNVSLTYSVDPRFTLSIFLEEIRGCVRVWSTDNGVYNPGLMQSCDGSGTCNNGVDENGDVQNPCTNCEIREMIIDGVDGTDGGSCALLVQDLQQLEATDVSMYYKVARLYNSGTIDPYNLDNGEGSNSCYACDIANRLTGWVNAVPCCNASTGDKSC
;
A
#
# COMPACT_ATOMS: atom_id res chain seq x y z
N GLY A 1 19.23 -0.02 11.92
CA GLY A 1 18.36 1.18 12.00
C GLY A 1 17.76 1.44 10.62
N TRP A 2 16.59 2.06 10.56
CA TRP A 2 15.79 2.18 9.35
C TRP A 2 16.54 2.78 8.13
N PRO A 3 16.32 2.28 6.90
CA PRO A 3 17.01 2.77 5.71
C PRO A 3 16.82 4.27 5.49
N SER A 4 17.89 4.94 5.08
CA SER A 4 17.81 6.33 4.65
C SER A 4 17.14 6.46 3.28
N LYS A 5 16.61 7.65 2.96
CA LYS A 5 15.97 7.93 1.67
C LYS A 5 16.93 7.76 0.47
N SER A 6 18.24 7.87 0.69
CA SER A 6 19.26 7.60 -0.35
C SER A 6 19.51 6.11 -0.60
N ASN A 7 19.08 5.23 0.31
CA ASN A 7 19.13 3.78 0.09
C ASN A 7 17.90 3.27 -0.68
N TRP A 8 16.88 4.13 -0.86
CA TRP A 8 15.68 3.73 -1.57
C TRP A 8 15.96 3.64 -3.07
N GLU A 9 15.37 2.63 -3.71
CA GLU A 9 15.38 2.52 -5.16
C GLU A 9 14.63 3.66 -5.82
N THR A 10 14.75 3.76 -7.15
CA THR A 10 13.89 4.66 -7.92
C THR A 10 12.49 4.08 -8.02
N PHE A 11 11.47 4.94 -8.20
CA PHE A 11 10.10 4.49 -8.39
C PHE A 11 9.97 3.51 -9.57
N ASP A 12 10.65 3.81 -10.68
CA ASP A 12 10.58 2.98 -11.87
C ASP A 12 11.24 1.61 -11.63
N ASP A 13 12.39 1.56 -10.95
CA ASP A 13 13.03 0.29 -10.59
C ASP A 13 12.14 -0.54 -9.67
N MET A 14 11.57 0.07 -8.62
CA MET A 14 10.60 -0.61 -7.75
C MET A 14 9.45 -1.18 -8.58
N TRP A 15 8.77 -0.34 -9.36
CA TRP A 15 7.63 -0.74 -10.19
C TRP A 15 7.98 -1.91 -11.12
N TYR A 16 9.11 -1.82 -11.83
CA TYR A 16 9.52 -2.88 -12.75
C TYR A 16 9.92 -4.15 -12.03
N ARG A 17 10.60 -4.07 -10.87
CA ARG A 17 10.92 -5.26 -10.08
C ARG A 17 9.63 -5.93 -9.64
N TYR A 18 8.70 -5.23 -8.98
CA TYR A 18 7.44 -5.83 -8.52
C TYR A 18 6.62 -6.44 -9.65
N ARG A 19 6.52 -5.74 -10.78
CA ARG A 19 5.83 -6.24 -11.96
C ARG A 19 6.44 -7.56 -12.47
N ASN A 20 7.76 -7.72 -12.36
CA ASN A 20 8.52 -8.83 -12.95
C ASN A 20 8.93 -9.93 -11.96
N SER A 21 8.89 -9.69 -10.65
CA SER A 21 9.46 -10.57 -9.63
C SER A 21 8.43 -11.39 -8.86
N ASN A 22 7.19 -10.93 -8.75
CA ASN A 22 6.25 -11.50 -7.80
C ASN A 22 5.71 -12.88 -8.22
N TYR A 23 5.49 -13.71 -7.21
CA TYR A 23 4.54 -14.82 -7.24
C TYR A 23 3.18 -14.24 -7.66
N GLU A 24 2.76 -14.56 -8.88
CA GLU A 24 1.73 -13.86 -9.65
C GLU A 24 2.16 -12.43 -9.97
N ASN A 25 2.60 -12.18 -11.22
CA ASN A 25 2.87 -10.82 -11.73
C ASN A 25 1.77 -9.85 -11.26
N MET A 26 1.98 -8.53 -11.14
CA MET A 26 0.83 -7.60 -10.95
C MET A 26 -0.26 -7.83 -12.03
N ALA A 27 0.11 -8.39 -13.18
CA ALA A 27 -0.85 -8.85 -14.18
C ALA A 27 -1.70 -10.05 -13.72
N GLY A 28 -1.18 -10.97 -12.91
CA GLY A 28 -1.83 -12.16 -12.36
C GLY A 28 -2.42 -12.00 -10.95
N SER A 29 -2.30 -10.83 -10.33
CA SER A 29 -2.56 -10.66 -8.88
C SER A 29 -4.01 -10.82 -8.45
N CYS A 30 -4.94 -10.98 -9.39
CA CYS A 30 -6.36 -11.18 -9.10
C CYS A 30 -6.77 -12.66 -9.13
N SER A 31 -5.89 -13.54 -9.60
CA SER A 31 -6.20 -14.97 -9.81
C SER A 31 -6.67 -15.67 -8.54
N TRP A 32 -6.11 -15.34 -7.37
CA TRP A 32 -6.52 -15.91 -6.08
C TRP A 32 -7.97 -15.61 -5.69
N MET A 33 -8.56 -14.53 -6.23
CA MET A 33 -9.97 -14.17 -6.03
C MET A 33 -10.90 -14.71 -7.10
N SER A 34 -10.36 -15.41 -8.12
CA SER A 34 -11.13 -15.85 -9.28
C SER A 34 -11.83 -14.71 -10.05
N VAL A 35 -11.24 -13.50 -10.04
CA VAL A 35 -11.67 -12.38 -10.88
C VAL A 35 -10.67 -12.13 -12.01
N ALA A 36 -11.05 -11.30 -12.98
CA ALA A 36 -10.18 -11.00 -14.10
C ALA A 36 -8.90 -10.28 -13.64
N ASP A 37 -7.79 -10.80 -14.14
CA ASP A 37 -6.45 -10.24 -14.03
C ASP A 37 -6.34 -8.84 -14.65
N ASP A 38 -5.36 -8.06 -14.17
CA ASP A 38 -5.18 -6.68 -14.57
C ASP A 38 -4.62 -6.58 -15.99
N SER A 39 -5.32 -5.83 -16.84
CA SER A 39 -4.86 -5.54 -18.19
C SER A 39 -3.62 -4.64 -18.19
N SER A 40 -2.86 -4.65 -19.28
CA SER A 40 -1.73 -3.73 -19.45
C SER A 40 -2.13 -2.25 -19.37
N THR A 41 -3.39 -1.93 -19.73
CA THR A 41 -3.93 -0.58 -19.64
C THR A 41 -4.16 -0.20 -18.18
N GLU A 42 -4.83 -1.04 -17.40
CA GLU A 42 -5.07 -0.81 -15.97
C GLU A 42 -3.77 -0.70 -15.19
N LEU A 43 -2.76 -1.54 -15.49
CA LEU A 43 -1.43 -1.43 -14.88
C LEU A 43 -0.73 -0.10 -15.23
N SER A 44 -0.88 0.39 -16.46
CA SER A 44 -0.32 1.69 -16.88
C SER A 44 -1.04 2.86 -16.21
N GLU A 45 -2.36 2.76 -16.07
CA GLU A 45 -3.21 3.72 -15.39
C GLU A 45 -2.90 3.78 -13.90
N LEU A 46 -2.75 2.62 -13.25
CA LEU A 46 -2.35 2.48 -11.87
C LEU A 46 -0.97 3.10 -11.60
N LYS A 47 0.03 2.79 -12.44
CA LYS A 47 1.36 3.42 -12.34
C LYS A 47 1.26 4.94 -12.38
N SER A 48 0.41 5.45 -13.28
CA SER A 48 0.20 6.89 -13.47
C SER A 48 -0.55 7.52 -12.30
N ALA A 49 -1.59 6.84 -11.78
CA ALA A 49 -2.37 7.26 -10.63
C ALA A 49 -1.48 7.42 -9.39
N ILE A 50 -0.67 6.39 -9.06
CA ILE A 50 0.27 6.45 -7.93
C ILE A 50 1.18 7.68 -8.07
N LYS A 51 1.85 7.85 -9.22
CA LYS A 51 2.75 9.00 -9.41
C LYS A 51 2.04 10.35 -9.27
N ASN A 52 0.89 10.50 -9.92
CA ASN A 52 0.19 11.79 -9.99
C ASN A 52 -0.46 12.16 -8.66
N VAL A 53 -1.09 11.21 -7.98
CA VAL A 53 -1.73 11.45 -6.68
C VAL A 53 -0.66 11.75 -5.63
N SER A 54 0.40 10.95 -5.54
CA SER A 54 1.53 11.23 -4.63
C SER A 54 2.13 12.62 -4.85
N LEU A 55 2.32 13.04 -6.11
CA LEU A 55 2.78 14.40 -6.43
C LEU A 55 1.78 15.48 -5.99
N THR A 56 0.47 15.26 -6.21
CA THR A 56 -0.59 16.21 -5.84
C THR A 56 -0.61 16.46 -4.33
N TYR A 57 -0.41 15.40 -3.55
CA TYR A 57 -0.49 15.44 -2.09
C TYR A 57 0.88 15.51 -1.40
N SER A 58 1.95 15.75 -2.16
CA SER A 58 3.32 15.88 -1.64
C SER A 58 3.82 14.65 -0.85
N VAL A 59 3.36 13.45 -1.21
CA VAL A 59 3.84 12.17 -0.69
C VAL A 59 4.88 11.60 -1.66
N ASP A 60 5.94 10.95 -1.16
CA ASP A 60 6.92 10.31 -2.05
C ASP A 60 6.26 9.11 -2.76
N PRO A 61 6.22 9.06 -4.11
CA PRO A 61 5.51 8.01 -4.84
C PRO A 61 6.06 6.61 -4.58
N ARG A 62 7.32 6.49 -4.15
CA ARG A 62 7.90 5.19 -3.75
C ARG A 62 7.25 4.65 -2.48
N PHE A 63 6.96 5.54 -1.54
CA PHE A 63 6.29 5.18 -0.31
C PHE A 63 4.84 4.77 -0.58
N THR A 64 4.10 5.53 -1.39
CA THR A 64 2.73 5.16 -1.81
C THR A 64 2.73 3.80 -2.52
N LEU A 65 3.69 3.55 -3.42
CA LEU A 65 3.84 2.24 -4.06
C LEU A 65 4.08 1.11 -3.05
N SER A 66 4.93 1.33 -2.04
CA SER A 66 5.18 0.33 -1.00
C SER A 66 3.93 0.01 -0.16
N ILE A 67 3.13 1.01 0.22
CA ILE A 67 1.87 0.82 0.96
C ILE A 67 0.91 -0.01 0.10
N PHE A 68 0.66 0.42 -1.13
CA PHE A 68 -0.18 -0.32 -2.09
C PHE A 68 0.23 -1.81 -2.23
N LEU A 69 1.53 -2.09 -2.28
CA LEU A 69 2.04 -3.46 -2.42
C LEU A 69 1.94 -4.30 -1.14
N GLU A 70 1.96 -3.66 0.03
CA GLU A 70 1.75 -4.33 1.31
C GLU A 70 0.28 -4.71 1.50
N GLU A 71 -0.64 -3.84 1.09
CA GLU A 71 -2.08 -4.07 1.27
C GLU A 71 -2.61 -5.26 0.46
N ILE A 72 -2.48 -5.24 -0.87
CA ILE A 72 -3.26 -6.15 -1.73
C ILE A 72 -2.50 -6.73 -2.91
N ARG A 73 -1.18 -6.52 -2.96
CA ARG A 73 -0.22 -7.13 -3.92
C ARG A 73 -0.46 -6.87 -5.41
N GLY A 74 -1.47 -6.09 -5.81
CA GLY A 74 -1.61 -5.67 -7.21
C GLY A 74 -3.02 -5.55 -7.75
N CYS A 75 -3.99 -6.32 -7.25
CA CYS A 75 -5.28 -6.53 -7.93
C CYS A 75 -6.21 -5.30 -7.87
N VAL A 76 -6.49 -4.67 -9.01
CA VAL A 76 -7.44 -3.53 -9.10
C VAL A 76 -8.88 -3.88 -8.75
N ARG A 77 -9.20 -5.17 -8.64
CA ARG A 77 -10.53 -5.71 -8.31
C ARG A 77 -10.58 -6.37 -6.94
N VAL A 78 -9.64 -6.05 -6.04
CA VAL A 78 -9.68 -6.57 -4.67
C VAL A 78 -11.00 -6.21 -4.00
N TRP A 79 -11.59 -7.16 -3.27
CA TRP A 79 -12.81 -6.92 -2.51
C TRP A 79 -12.50 -6.04 -1.31
N SER A 80 -13.52 -5.43 -0.76
CA SER A 80 -13.41 -4.66 0.48
C SER A 80 -13.33 -5.59 1.69
N THR A 81 -12.77 -5.09 2.77
CA THR A 81 -12.90 -5.73 4.10
C THR A 81 -13.79 -4.87 4.99
N ASP A 82 -14.46 -5.48 5.96
CA ASP A 82 -15.21 -4.75 6.99
C ASP A 82 -15.10 -5.46 8.35
N ASN A 83 -14.38 -4.81 9.27
CA ASN A 83 -14.27 -5.26 10.66
C ASN A 83 -14.71 -4.17 11.65
N GLY A 84 -15.78 -3.45 11.28
CA GLY A 84 -16.30 -2.27 11.96
C GLY A 84 -15.97 -0.95 11.24
N VAL A 85 -15.25 -1.04 10.12
CA VAL A 85 -14.84 0.05 9.22
C VAL A 85 -14.73 -0.55 7.82
N TYR A 86 -15.33 0.10 6.83
CA TYR A 86 -15.33 -0.36 5.44
C TYR A 86 -14.04 0.06 4.73
N ASN A 87 -13.26 -0.91 4.24
CA ASN A 87 -11.94 -0.67 3.65
C ASN A 87 -11.87 -1.19 2.20
N PRO A 88 -12.28 -0.39 1.20
CA PRO A 88 -12.26 -0.83 -0.19
C PRO A 88 -10.91 -0.63 -0.88
N GLY A 89 -10.81 -1.30 -2.03
CA GLY A 89 -9.90 -0.91 -3.10
C GLY A 89 -8.43 -1.17 -2.82
N LEU A 90 -7.60 -0.54 -3.64
CA LEU A 90 -6.18 -0.85 -3.82
C LEU A 90 -5.28 -0.60 -2.62
N MET A 91 -5.72 0.26 -1.70
CA MET A 91 -4.96 0.57 -0.49
C MET A 91 -5.76 0.20 0.76
N GLN A 92 -6.85 -0.57 0.62
CA GLN A 92 -7.78 -0.94 1.71
C GLN A 92 -8.11 0.28 2.57
N SER A 93 -8.50 1.35 1.90
CA SER A 93 -8.52 2.69 2.47
C SER A 93 -9.68 2.86 3.44
N CYS A 94 -9.43 3.43 4.61
CA CYS A 94 -10.46 3.61 5.62
C CYS A 94 -11.65 4.43 5.10
N ASP A 95 -12.86 3.87 5.14
CA ASP A 95 -14.09 4.44 4.62
C ASP A 95 -13.93 5.00 3.19
N GLY A 96 -13.13 4.31 2.38
CA GLY A 96 -12.89 4.59 0.97
C GLY A 96 -14.17 4.59 0.14
N SER A 97 -14.12 5.28 -1.00
CA SER A 97 -15.22 5.31 -1.98
C SER A 97 -14.88 4.59 -3.29
N GLY A 98 -13.60 4.57 -3.67
CA GLY A 98 -13.12 3.91 -4.88
C GLY A 98 -13.14 2.40 -4.75
N THR A 99 -13.76 1.70 -5.71
CA THR A 99 -13.69 0.25 -5.81
C THR A 99 -14.13 -0.27 -7.18
N CYS A 100 -13.45 -1.30 -7.67
CA CYS A 100 -13.90 -2.09 -8.81
C CYS A 100 -14.49 -3.45 -8.40
N ASN A 101 -14.69 -3.68 -7.11
CA ASN A 101 -15.35 -4.85 -6.55
C ASN A 101 -16.00 -4.48 -5.22
N ASN A 102 -17.32 -4.27 -5.25
CA ASN A 102 -18.06 -3.76 -4.07
C ASN A 102 -18.38 -4.84 -3.02
N GLY A 103 -17.91 -6.08 -3.21
CA GLY A 103 -18.11 -7.14 -2.22
C GLY A 103 -17.26 -6.93 -0.96
N VAL A 104 -17.70 -7.55 0.15
CA VAL A 104 -17.03 -7.48 1.45
C VAL A 104 -16.63 -8.89 1.84
N ASP A 105 -15.32 -9.12 1.99
CA ASP A 105 -14.70 -10.44 2.23
C ASP A 105 -15.00 -11.53 1.17
N GLU A 106 -15.70 -11.16 0.10
CA GLU A 106 -16.02 -11.96 -1.08
C GLU A 106 -16.29 -11.05 -2.28
N ASN A 107 -16.38 -11.62 -3.49
CA ASN A 107 -16.68 -10.84 -4.70
C ASN A 107 -18.14 -10.39 -4.74
N GLY A 108 -18.37 -9.11 -5.03
CA GLY A 108 -19.67 -8.53 -5.33
C GLY A 108 -19.84 -8.26 -6.82
N ASP A 109 -20.28 -7.04 -7.14
CA ASP A 109 -20.27 -6.52 -8.50
C ASP A 109 -18.83 -6.15 -8.89
N VAL A 110 -18.24 -6.99 -9.75
CA VAL A 110 -16.88 -6.80 -10.24
C VAL A 110 -16.89 -6.02 -11.55
N GLN A 111 -16.24 -4.86 -11.56
CA GLN A 111 -16.01 -4.06 -12.77
C GLN A 111 -14.85 -4.66 -13.59
N ASN A 112 -15.09 -4.88 -14.88
CA ASN A 112 -14.07 -5.33 -15.82
C ASN A 112 -14.31 -4.74 -17.22
N PRO A 113 -13.46 -3.81 -17.71
CA PRO A 113 -12.28 -3.27 -17.03
C PRO A 113 -12.64 -2.40 -15.81
N CYS A 114 -11.71 -2.31 -14.86
CA CYS A 114 -11.69 -1.28 -13.84
C CYS A 114 -11.33 0.06 -14.49
N THR A 115 -12.12 1.10 -14.23
CA THR A 115 -11.95 2.36 -14.95
C THR A 115 -10.78 3.17 -14.38
N ASN A 116 -10.17 4.04 -15.21
CA ASN A 116 -9.14 4.97 -14.74
C ASN A 116 -9.63 5.85 -13.56
N CYS A 117 -10.91 6.22 -13.55
CA CYS A 117 -11.50 7.00 -12.47
C CYS A 117 -11.48 6.22 -11.15
N GLU A 118 -11.93 4.96 -11.15
CA GLU A 118 -11.91 4.10 -9.96
C GLU A 118 -10.47 3.84 -9.48
N ILE A 119 -9.56 3.52 -10.41
CA ILE A 119 -8.14 3.33 -10.07
C ILE A 119 -7.56 4.58 -9.40
N ARG A 120 -7.86 5.77 -9.95
CA ARG A 120 -7.39 7.03 -9.38
C ARG A 120 -8.02 7.29 -8.02
N GLU A 121 -9.32 7.05 -7.86
CA GLU A 121 -10.03 7.27 -6.59
C GLU A 121 -9.49 6.36 -5.49
N MET A 122 -9.28 5.06 -5.76
CA MET A 122 -8.69 4.12 -4.80
C MET A 122 -7.30 4.57 -4.29
N ILE A 123 -6.52 5.27 -5.12
CA ILE A 123 -5.24 5.83 -4.71
C ILE A 123 -5.41 7.16 -3.96
N ILE A 124 -6.40 7.98 -4.31
CA ILE A 124 -6.73 9.21 -3.57
C ILE A 124 -7.18 8.85 -2.15
N ASP A 125 -8.11 7.90 -2.02
CA ASP A 125 -8.62 7.45 -0.73
C ASP A 125 -7.50 6.95 0.20
N GLY A 126 -6.49 6.25 -0.34
CA GLY A 126 -5.36 5.80 0.48
C GLY A 126 -4.33 6.87 0.80
N VAL A 127 -4.16 7.87 -0.08
CA VAL A 127 -3.13 8.91 0.09
C VAL A 127 -3.65 10.11 0.87
N ASP A 128 -4.74 10.72 0.40
CA ASP A 128 -5.37 11.90 0.99
C ASP A 128 -6.30 11.53 2.13
N GLY A 129 -7.03 10.42 1.95
CA GLY A 129 -8.06 9.95 2.85
C GLY A 129 -9.47 10.33 2.44
N THR A 130 -10.43 9.94 3.30
CA THR A 130 -11.85 10.18 3.09
C THR A 130 -12.43 11.04 4.21
N ASP A 131 -13.62 11.59 3.97
CA ASP A 131 -14.37 12.36 4.97
C ASP A 131 -14.99 11.48 6.10
N GLY A 132 -14.78 10.15 6.04
CA GLY A 132 -15.54 9.14 6.78
C GLY A 132 -15.23 8.94 8.27
N GLY A 133 -13.99 9.17 8.75
CA GLY A 133 -13.71 8.86 10.16
C GLY A 133 -12.25 8.84 10.59
N SER A 134 -12.06 8.60 11.89
CA SER A 134 -10.87 8.80 12.75
C SER A 134 -9.70 7.83 12.55
N CYS A 135 -9.45 7.39 11.32
CA CYS A 135 -8.45 6.37 10.98
C CYS A 135 -7.27 6.98 10.24
N ALA A 136 -6.14 6.29 10.29
CA ALA A 136 -4.84 6.73 9.80
C ALA A 136 -4.81 6.90 8.27
N LEU A 137 -4.23 8.01 7.80
CA LEU A 137 -4.20 8.42 6.38
C LEU A 137 -2.83 9.00 6.08
N LEU A 138 -2.23 8.68 4.92
CA LEU A 138 -0.83 9.03 4.68
C LEU A 138 -0.54 10.53 4.84
N VAL A 139 -1.37 11.41 4.27
CA VAL A 139 -1.19 12.87 4.39
C VAL A 139 -1.42 13.34 5.82
N GLN A 140 -2.51 12.92 6.46
CA GLN A 140 -2.84 13.37 7.82
C GLN A 140 -1.79 12.90 8.83
N ASP A 141 -1.35 11.65 8.73
CA ASP A 141 -0.32 11.07 9.60
C ASP A 141 1.03 11.76 9.40
N LEU A 142 1.40 12.05 8.14
CA LEU A 142 2.62 12.81 7.84
C LEU A 142 2.58 14.22 8.44
N GLN A 143 1.41 14.84 8.55
CA GLN A 143 1.23 16.16 9.17
C GLN A 143 1.18 16.10 10.70
N GLN A 144 0.58 15.04 11.27
CA GLN A 144 0.46 14.85 12.72
C GLN A 144 1.79 14.45 13.37
N LEU A 145 2.64 13.72 12.66
CA LEU A 145 3.96 13.37 13.14
C LEU A 145 4.89 14.59 13.11
N GLU A 146 5.47 14.95 14.25
CA GLU A 146 6.53 15.97 14.35
C GLU A 146 7.89 15.51 13.76
N ALA A 147 7.90 14.38 13.04
CA ALA A 147 9.10 13.82 12.44
C ALA A 147 9.35 14.47 11.06
N THR A 148 10.52 15.09 10.90
CA THR A 148 10.93 15.74 9.63
C THR A 148 12.02 14.97 8.89
N ASP A 149 12.53 13.90 9.48
CA ASP A 149 13.50 13.00 8.88
C ASP A 149 12.81 11.78 8.23
N VAL A 150 13.61 10.88 7.64
CA VAL A 150 13.10 9.68 6.96
C VAL A 150 12.26 8.77 7.87
N SER A 151 12.40 8.86 9.21
CA SER A 151 11.61 8.05 10.14
C SER A 151 10.11 8.31 10.05
N MET A 152 9.70 9.48 9.53
CA MET A 152 8.30 9.81 9.32
C MET A 152 7.58 8.76 8.48
N TYR A 153 8.22 8.26 7.41
CA TYR A 153 7.60 7.27 6.51
C TYR A 153 7.34 5.94 7.21
N TYR A 154 8.27 5.47 8.04
CA TYR A 154 8.12 4.19 8.74
C TYR A 154 7.12 4.31 9.90
N LYS A 155 7.05 5.47 10.56
CA LYS A 155 6.03 5.78 11.56
C LYS A 155 4.64 5.85 10.93
N VAL A 156 4.50 6.53 9.78
CA VAL A 156 3.25 6.57 9.02
C VAL A 156 2.85 5.19 8.55
N ALA A 157 3.77 4.35 8.08
CA ALA A 157 3.44 2.97 7.71
C ALA A 157 2.84 2.19 8.91
N ARG A 158 3.39 2.37 10.11
CA ARG A 158 2.81 1.77 11.32
C ARG A 158 1.43 2.37 11.64
N LEU A 159 1.27 3.69 11.61
CA LEU A 159 -0.04 4.34 11.80
C LEU A 159 -1.07 3.81 10.80
N TYR A 160 -0.74 3.79 9.51
CA TYR A 160 -1.61 3.31 8.45
C TYR A 160 -2.10 1.88 8.73
N ASN A 161 -1.22 1.01 9.23
CA ASN A 161 -1.56 -0.38 9.53
C ASN A 161 -2.40 -0.59 10.80
N SER A 162 -2.08 0.11 11.90
CA SER A 162 -2.66 -0.17 13.21
C SER A 162 -3.50 0.95 13.82
N GLY A 163 -3.54 2.13 13.19
CA GLY A 163 -4.14 3.35 13.73
C GLY A 163 -3.40 3.98 14.92
N THR A 164 -2.41 3.27 15.49
CA THR A 164 -1.60 3.69 16.64
C THR A 164 -0.15 3.28 16.46
N ILE A 165 0.78 3.90 17.19
CA ILE A 165 2.21 3.56 17.17
C ILE A 165 2.81 3.52 18.57
N ASP A 166 3.75 2.59 18.79
CA ASP A 166 4.83 2.77 19.74
C ASP A 166 5.98 3.51 19.04
N PRO A 167 6.24 4.80 19.33
CA PRO A 167 7.26 5.57 18.64
C PRO A 167 8.69 5.06 18.92
N TYR A 168 8.87 4.17 19.90
CA TYR A 168 10.15 3.56 20.25
C TYR A 168 10.33 2.17 19.63
N ASN A 169 9.26 1.54 19.13
CA ASN A 169 9.31 0.20 18.55
C ASN A 169 8.25 0.02 17.45
N LEU A 170 8.61 0.32 16.19
CA LEU A 170 7.70 0.18 15.05
C LEU A 170 7.44 -1.28 14.64
N ASP A 171 8.18 -2.24 15.21
CA ASP A 171 7.91 -3.68 15.07
C ASP A 171 6.83 -4.15 16.06
N ASN A 172 6.43 -3.31 17.03
CA ASN A 172 5.22 -3.53 17.79
C ASN A 172 4.01 -3.33 16.86
N GLY A 173 3.33 -4.43 16.57
CA GLY A 173 2.19 -4.44 15.66
C GLY A 173 0.95 -3.75 16.20
N GLU A 174 0.89 -3.43 17.50
CA GLU A 174 -0.29 -2.81 18.14
C GLU A 174 -1.60 -3.58 17.84
N GLY A 175 -1.52 -4.92 17.79
CA GLY A 175 -2.64 -5.79 17.44
C GLY A 175 -2.82 -6.06 15.94
N SER A 176 -2.04 -5.42 15.08
CA SER A 176 -2.02 -5.59 13.62
C SER A 176 -0.73 -6.29 13.15
N ASN A 177 -0.44 -6.29 11.83
CA ASN A 177 0.73 -6.94 11.26
C ASN A 177 2.03 -6.34 11.81
N SER A 178 2.73 -7.06 12.70
CA SER A 178 3.99 -6.62 13.30
C SER A 178 5.10 -6.40 12.28
N CYS A 179 5.00 -6.95 11.07
CA CYS A 179 6.04 -6.81 10.04
C CYS A 179 5.88 -5.58 9.16
N TYR A 180 4.70 -4.95 9.17
CA TYR A 180 4.29 -3.95 8.19
C TYR A 180 5.33 -2.86 7.94
N ALA A 181 5.74 -2.12 8.98
CA ALA A 181 6.72 -1.05 8.83
C ALA A 181 8.06 -1.53 8.26
N CYS A 182 8.53 -2.70 8.71
CA CYS A 182 9.76 -3.31 8.24
C CYS A 182 9.66 -3.81 6.80
N ASP A 183 8.53 -4.42 6.42
CA ASP A 183 8.29 -4.84 5.05
C ASP A 183 8.26 -3.62 4.12
N ILE A 184 7.61 -2.51 4.52
CA ILE A 184 7.68 -1.23 3.79
C ILE A 184 9.12 -0.73 3.61
N ALA A 185 9.94 -0.79 4.66
CA ALA A 185 11.35 -0.38 4.57
C ALA A 185 12.15 -1.23 3.58
N ASN A 186 11.92 -2.54 3.57
CA ASN A 186 12.58 -3.42 2.62
C ASN A 186 12.06 -3.22 1.19
N ARG A 187 10.75 -3.00 1.02
CA ARG A 187 10.20 -2.70 -0.29
C ARG A 187 10.85 -1.48 -0.93
N LEU A 188 11.06 -0.45 -0.12
CA LEU A 188 11.73 0.77 -0.54
C LEU A 188 13.19 0.54 -0.97
N THR A 189 13.86 -0.50 -0.47
CA THR A 189 15.25 -0.85 -0.82
C THR A 189 15.35 -1.93 -1.90
N GLY A 190 14.25 -2.23 -2.61
CA GLY A 190 14.24 -3.18 -3.73
C GLY A 190 13.99 -4.64 -3.33
N TRP A 191 13.58 -4.87 -2.08
CA TRP A 191 13.21 -6.19 -1.60
C TRP A 191 11.78 -6.52 -2.03
N VAL A 192 11.68 -7.42 -3.02
CA VAL A 192 10.43 -7.70 -3.71
C VAL A 192 9.83 -9.08 -3.38
N ASN A 193 10.64 -10.05 -2.96
CA ASN A 193 10.25 -11.48 -2.87
C ASN A 193 10.66 -12.16 -1.54
N ALA A 194 10.89 -11.41 -0.48
CA ALA A 194 11.43 -11.97 0.75
C ALA A 194 10.36 -12.36 1.77
N VAL A 195 10.73 -13.28 2.64
CA VAL A 195 9.98 -13.66 3.83
C VAL A 195 9.66 -12.37 4.63
N PRO A 196 8.41 -12.20 5.13
CA PRO A 196 8.05 -11.04 5.95
C PRO A 196 9.10 -10.81 7.03
N CYS A 197 9.41 -9.56 7.32
CA CYS A 197 10.48 -9.18 8.23
C CYS A 197 10.49 -9.95 9.53
N CYS A 198 9.33 -10.21 10.14
CA CYS A 198 9.27 -10.91 11.42
C CYS A 198 9.73 -12.37 11.32
N ASN A 199 9.66 -12.95 10.13
CA ASN A 199 10.02 -14.34 9.84
C ASN A 199 11.38 -14.46 9.14
N ALA A 200 11.99 -13.34 8.75
CA ALA A 200 13.28 -13.31 8.07
C ALA A 200 14.44 -13.47 9.07
N SER A 201 15.51 -14.17 8.67
CA SER A 201 16.74 -14.28 9.46
C SER A 201 17.35 -12.89 9.71
N THR A 202 18.14 -12.70 10.75
CA THR A 202 18.80 -11.40 11.04
C THR A 202 19.70 -10.87 9.91
N GLY A 203 20.13 -11.71 8.96
CA GLY A 203 20.86 -11.29 7.76
C GLY A 203 19.99 -10.95 6.55
N ASP A 204 18.69 -11.24 6.61
CA ASP A 204 17.73 -10.98 5.55
C ASP A 204 17.04 -9.62 5.77
N LYS A 205 16.80 -9.20 7.02
CA LYS A 205 16.17 -7.90 7.32
C LYS A 205 17.11 -6.73 6.97
N SER A 206 16.62 -5.70 6.30
CA SER A 206 17.39 -4.45 6.07
C SER A 206 17.17 -3.35 7.11
N CYS A 207 16.54 -3.67 8.25
CA CYS A 207 16.22 -2.70 9.31
C CYS A 207 17.30 -2.48 10.38
#